data_AF-A0A511W4I6-F1
#
_entry.id   AF-A0A511W4I6-F1
#
_cell.length_a   1.000
_cell.length_b   1.000
_cell.length_c   1.000
_cell.angle_alpha   90.00
_cell.angle_beta   90.00
_cell.angle_gamma   90.00
#
_symmetry.space_group_name_H-M   'P 1'
#
loop_
_entity.id
_entity.type
_entity.pdbx_description
1 polymer ?
#
loop_
_entity_poly.entity_id
_entity_poly.type
_entity_poly.pdbx_seq_one_letter_code
_entity_poly.pdbx_strand_id
1 'polypeptide(L)' 'MSKPVKSMLFWIIVFPILMMTIFIVTDYVKGTFVEITYYLPHFLWVTAFGLIAGFVAYNFRKIDEDV' A
#
# COMPACT_ATOMS: atom_id res chain seq x y z
N MET A 1 -4.97 -20.22 -1.06
CA MET A 1 -5.42 -18.82 -1.22
C MET A 1 -6.12 -18.67 -2.55
N SER A 2 -7.27 -18.01 -2.58
CA SER A 2 -7.94 -17.67 -3.84
C SER A 2 -7.08 -16.69 -4.65
N LYS A 3 -7.11 -16.79 -5.99
CA LYS A 3 -6.41 -15.88 -6.91
C LYS A 3 -6.51 -14.39 -6.55
N PRO A 4 -7.69 -13.84 -6.17
CA PRO A 4 -7.81 -12.43 -5.79
C PRO A 4 -7.02 -12.06 -4.53
N VAL A 5 -6.95 -12.93 -3.52
CA VAL A 5 -6.21 -12.65 -2.27
C VAL A 5 -4.71 -12.56 -2.53
N LYS A 6 -4.18 -13.42 -3.41
CA LYS A 6 -2.76 -13.40 -3.80
C LYS A 6 -2.41 -12.11 -4.56
N SER A 7 -3.30 -11.65 -5.43
CA SER A 7 -3.15 -10.38 -6.15
C SER A 7 -3.19 -9.19 -5.19
N MET A 8 -4.13 -9.19 -4.23
CA MET A 8 -4.25 -8.11 -3.25
C MET A 8 -2.98 -7.97 -2.39
N LEU A 9 -2.44 -9.08 -1.90
CA LEU A 9 -1.19 -9.09 -1.13
C LEU A 9 0.02 -8.62 -1.93
N PHE A 10 0.08 -8.99 -3.22
CA PHE A 10 1.11 -8.49 -4.12
C PHE A 10 1.05 -6.96 -4.25
N TRP A 11 -0.16 -6.41 -4.48
CA TRP A 11 -0.36 -4.97 -4.60
C TRP A 11 -0.09 -4.22 -3.29
N ILE A 12 -0.37 -4.82 -2.13
CA ILE A 12 -0.05 -4.25 -0.80
C ILE A 12 1.46 -4.08 -0.60
N ILE A 13 2.31 -4.85 -1.29
CA ILE A 13 3.77 -4.72 -1.18
C ILE A 13 4.33 -3.83 -2.29
N VAL A 14 3.89 -4.06 -3.54
CA VAL A 14 4.43 -3.35 -4.71
C VAL A 14 4.03 -1.87 -4.69
N PHE A 15 2.80 -1.55 -4.31
CA PHE A 15 2.31 -0.18 -4.34
C PHE A 15 3.03 0.74 -3.34
N PRO A 16 3.23 0.35 -2.06
CA PRO A 16 4.02 1.16 -1.13
C PRO A 16 5.48 1.35 -1.56
N ILE A 17 6.10 0.33 -2.16
CA ILE A 17 7.48 0.45 -2.68
C ILE A 17 7.52 1.49 -3.80
N LEU A 18 6.60 1.42 -4.77
CA LEU A 18 6.52 2.41 -5.85
C LEU A 18 6.28 3.82 -5.33
N MET A 19 5.35 3.98 -4.37
CA MET A 19 5.10 5.27 -3.73
C MET A 19 6.35 5.82 -3.03
N MET A 20 7.09 4.96 -2.33
CA MET A 20 8.34 5.37 -1.66
C MET A 20 9.38 5.82 -2.68
N THR A 21 9.54 5.11 -3.80
CA THR A 21 10.43 5.51 -4.89
C THR A 21 10.04 6.89 -5.46
N ILE A 22 8.75 7.14 -5.68
CA ILE A 22 8.26 8.43 -6.20
C ILE A 22 8.56 9.56 -5.21
N PHE A 23 8.34 9.34 -3.91
CA PHE A 23 8.63 10.36 -2.89
C PHE A 23 10.12 10.68 -2.83
N ILE A 24 10.98 9.66 -2.79
CA ILE A 24 12.43 9.85 -2.76
C ILE A 24 12.90 10.61 -4.01
N VAL A 25 12.41 10.25 -5.20
CA VAL A 25 12.75 10.95 -6.44
C VAL A 25 12.27 12.40 -6.41
N THR A 26 11.04 12.64 -5.93
CA THR A 26 10.47 13.99 -5.84
C THR A 26 11.28 14.87 -4.90
N ASP A 27 11.69 14.34 -3.74
CA ASP A 27 12.46 15.07 -2.75
C ASP A 27 13.90 15.32 -3.20
N TYR A 28 14.49 14.37 -3.94
CA TYR A 28 15.77 14.55 -4.60
C TYR A 28 15.72 15.70 -5.62
N VAL A 29 14.69 15.74 -6.48
CA VAL A 29 14.49 16.82 -7.48
C VAL A 29 14.26 18.18 -6.81
N LYS A 30 13.60 18.20 -5.64
CA LYS A 30 13.37 19.43 -4.86
C LYS A 30 14.60 19.91 -4.08
N GLY A 31 15.68 19.12 -4.03
CA GLY A 31 16.86 19.42 -3.23
C GLY A 31 16.63 19.28 -1.72
N THR A 32 15.50 18.70 -1.30
CA THR A 32 15.13 18.48 0.10
C THR A 32 15.42 17.04 0.48
N PHE A 33 16.67 16.60 0.32
CA PHE A 33 17.05 15.22 0.63
C PHE A 33 16.84 14.94 2.13
N VAL A 34 15.86 14.10 2.45
CA VAL A 34 15.52 13.71 3.82
C VAL A 34 16.07 12.32 4.12
N GLU A 35 16.36 12.04 5.39
CA GLU A 35 16.76 10.69 5.81
C GLU A 35 15.71 9.64 5.45
N ILE A 36 16.15 8.42 5.13
CA ILE A 36 15.27 7.30 4.78
C ILE A 36 14.21 7.02 5.86
N THR A 37 14.55 7.27 7.11
CA THR A 37 13.66 7.14 8.28
C THR A 37 12.42 8.03 8.18
N TYR A 38 12.49 9.15 7.48
CA TYR A 38 11.36 10.05 7.25
C TYR A 38 10.26 9.42 6.37
N TYR A 39 10.61 8.50 5.48
CA TYR A 39 9.64 7.82 4.62
C TYR A 39 8.99 6.61 5.30
N LEU A 40 9.54 6.15 6.44
CA LEU A 40 9.04 4.98 7.15
C LEU A 40 7.58 5.15 7.62
N PRO A 41 7.19 6.27 8.26
CA PRO A 41 5.80 6.52 8.62
C PRO A 41 4.86 6.56 7.40
N HIS A 42 5.31 7.17 6.29
CA HIS A 42 4.55 7.21 5.05
C HIS A 42 4.32 5.82 4.46
N PHE A 43 5.36 4.98 4.45
CA PHE A 43 5.27 3.61 3.99
C PHE A 43 4.30 2.78 4.85
N LEU A 44 4.42 2.88 6.18
CA LEU A 44 3.54 2.20 7.11
C LEU A 44 2.08 2.67 6.95
N TRP A 45 1.86 3.97 6.77
CA TRP A 45 0.52 4.53 6.55
C TRP A 45 -0.13 3.98 5.28
N VAL A 46 0.59 3.98 4.16
CA VAL A 46 0.08 3.47 2.87
C VAL A 46 -0.20 1.97 2.96
N THR A 47 0.70 1.21 3.59
CA THR A 47 0.55 -0.24 3.78
C THR A 47 -0.64 -0.57 4.67
N ALA A 48 -0.80 0.13 5.80
CA ALA A 48 -1.90 -0.04 6.72
C ALA A 48 -3.25 0.29 6.05
N PHE A 49 -3.30 1.38 5.28
CA PHE A 49 -4.51 1.76 4.54
C PHE A 49 -4.88 0.68 3.50
N GLY A 50 -3.91 0.16 2.76
CA GLY A 50 -4.13 -0.92 1.79
C GLY A 50 -4.66 -2.22 2.42
N LEU A 51 -4.16 -2.57 3.62
CA LEU A 51 -4.66 -3.72 4.38
C LEU A 51 -6.09 -3.52 4.84
N ILE A 52 -6.43 -2.34 5.38
CA ILE A 52 -7.80 -2.03 5.84
C ILE A 52 -8.76 -2.04 4.66
N ALA A 53 -8.44 -1.34 3.56
CA ALA A 53 -9.28 -1.31 2.37
C ALA A 53 -9.50 -2.71 1.79
N GLY A 54 -8.45 -3.52 1.74
CA GLY A 54 -8.53 -4.90 1.29
C GLY A 54 -9.38 -5.80 2.20
N PHE A 55 -9.26 -5.64 3.52
CA PHE A 55 -10.11 -6.33 4.50
C PHE A 55 -11.58 -5.95 4.32
N VAL A 56 -11.87 -4.65 4.17
CA VAL A 56 -13.23 -4.16 3.92
C VAL A 56 -13.78 -4.77 2.63
N ALA A 57 -13.05 -4.69 1.52
CA ALA A 57 -13.47 -5.25 0.24
C ALA A 57 -13.69 -6.77 0.29
N TYR A 58 -12.87 -7.50 1.04
CA TYR A 58 -13.06 -8.94 1.24
C TYR A 58 -14.36 -9.25 1.98
N ASN A 59 -14.65 -8.53 3.06
CA ASN A 59 -15.89 -8.74 3.82
C ASN A 59 -17.13 -8.36 3.00
N PHE A 60 -17.08 -7.27 2.23
CA PHE A 60 -18.18 -6.90 1.32
C PHE A 60 -18.45 -7.97 0.27
N ARG A 61 -17.42 -8.51 -0.38
CA ARG A 61 -17.59 -9.61 -1.35
C ARG A 61 -18.16 -10.87 -0.71
N LYS A 62 -17.75 -11.17 0.52
CA LYS A 62 -18.27 -12.32 1.23
C LYS A 62 -19.77 -12.18 1.52
N ILE A 63 -20.22 -10.98 1.92
CA ILE A 63 -21.65 -10.69 2.14
C ILE A 63 -22.43 -10.84 0.82
N ASP A 64 -21.88 -10.37 -0.29
CA ASP A 64 -22.51 -10.44 -1.61
C ASP A 64 -22.58 -11.87 -2.18
N GLU A 65 -21.63 -12.74 -1.82
CA GLU A 65 -21.63 -14.16 -2.19
C GLU A 65 -22.55 -15.03 -1.28
N ASP A 66 -22.91 -14.54 -0.10
CA ASP A 66 -23.79 -15.21 0.89
C ASP A 66 -25.28 -14.81 0.79
N VAL A 67 -25.64 -13.87 -0.11
CA VAL A 67 -27.03 -13.39 -0.40
C VAL A 67 -27.50 -13.91 -1.76
#